data_AF-A0A934YDP0-F1
#
_entry.id   AF-A0A934YDP0-F1
#
_cell.length_a   1.000
_cell.length_b   1.000
_cell.length_c   1.000
_cell.angle_alpha   90.00
_cell.angle_beta   90.00
_cell.angle_gamma   90.00
#
_symmetry.space_group_name_H-M   'P 1'
#
loop_
_entity.id
_entity.type
_entity.pdbx_description
1 polymer ?
#
loop_
_entity_poly.entity_id
_entity_poly.type
_entity_poly.pdbx_seq_one_letter_code
_entity_poly.pdbx_strand_id
1 'polypeptide(L)' 'MNTLFDICVQILKIIAKITGMTYQEANIWIFVILHPLLTLVLFVMVMRLKKKNRELKAQLSSG' A
#
# COMPACT_ATOMS: atom_id res chain seq x y z
N MET A 1 20.58 10.37 12.31
CA MET A 1 19.36 10.61 11.52
C MET A 1 19.32 9.87 10.17
N ASN A 2 20.33 9.06 9.81
CA ASN A 2 20.30 8.30 8.55
C ASN A 2 19.95 6.82 8.72
N THR A 3 19.91 6.28 9.94
CA THR A 3 19.73 4.84 10.18
C THR A 3 18.47 4.28 9.53
N LEU A 4 17.35 5.02 9.58
CA LEU A 4 16.09 4.58 8.95
C LEU A 4 16.21 4.57 7.42
N PHE A 5 16.78 5.62 6.83
CA PHE A 5 17.03 5.70 5.40
C PHE A 5 17.97 4.57 4.94
N ASP A 6 19.05 4.33 5.69
CA ASP A 6 20.02 3.28 5.41
C ASP A 6 19.40 1.89 5.50
N ILE A 7 18.53 1.64 6.50
CA ILE A 7 17.77 0.39 6.62
C ILE A 7 16.84 0.22 5.41
N CYS A 8 16.08 1.26 5.04
CA CYS A 8 15.21 1.21 3.86
C CYS A 8 16.00 0.89 2.58
N VAL A 9 17.16 1.53 2.39
CA VAL A 9 18.04 1.28 1.25
C VAL A 9 18.59 -0.15 1.28
N GLN A 10 18.97 -0.68 2.44
CA GLN A 10 19.42 -2.07 2.57
C GLN A 10 18.33 -3.07 2.21
N ILE A 11 17.11 -2.86 2.70
CA ILE A 11 15.96 -3.72 2.37
C ILE A 11 15.72 -3.70 0.85
N LEU A 12 15.71 -2.52 0.23
CA LEU A 12 15.56 -2.38 -1.22
C LEU A 12 16.67 -3.11 -1.99
N LYS A 13 17.93 -3.01 -1.56
CA LYS A 13 19.05 -3.71 -2.17
C LYS A 13 18.93 -5.23 -2.04
N ILE A 14 18.43 -5.73 -0.90
CA ILE A 14 18.18 -7.17 -0.70
C ILE A 14 17.08 -7.65 -1.66
N ILE A 15 15.97 -6.91 -1.76
CA ILE A 15 14.88 -7.23 -2.68
C ILE A 15 15.37 -7.23 -4.13
N ALA A 16 16.14 -6.21 -4.52
CA ALA A 16 16.75 -6.09 -5.84
C ALA A 16 17.66 -7.29 -6.14
N LYS A 17 18.51 -7.69 -5.18
CA LYS A 17 19.38 -8.87 -5.33
C LYS A 17 18.61 -10.18 -5.47
N ILE A 18 17.51 -10.36 -4.74
CA ILE A 18 16.67 -11.57 -4.82
C ILE A 18 15.91 -11.62 -6.14
N THR A 19 15.40 -10.47 -6.61
CA THR A 19 14.64 -10.36 -7.86
C THR A 19 15.53 -10.30 -9.11
N GLY A 20 16.84 -10.14 -8.94
CA GLY A 20 17.79 -9.95 -10.03
C GLY A 20 17.70 -8.57 -10.70
N MET A 21 17.04 -7.61 -10.05
CA MET A 21 16.86 -6.23 -10.54
C MET A 21 17.94 -5.30 -9.98
N THR A 22 18.12 -4.14 -10.60
CA THR A 22 18.94 -3.06 -10.03
C THR A 22 18.19 -2.34 -8.90
N TYR A 23 18.94 -1.65 -8.05
CA TYR A 23 18.36 -0.82 -6.98
C TYR A 23 17.39 0.23 -7.53
N GLN A 24 17.71 0.84 -8.69
CA GLN A 24 16.88 1.87 -9.32
C GLN A 24 15.55 1.30 -9.81
N GLU A 25 15.57 0.13 -10.45
CA GLU A 25 14.36 -0.55 -10.92
C GLU A 25 13.47 -0.97 -9.74
N ALA A 26 14.04 -1.61 -8.72
CA ALA A 26 13.31 -2.01 -7.52
C ALA A 26 12.64 -0.80 -6.84
N ASN A 27 13.33 0.35 -6.81
CA ASN A 27 12.79 1.58 -6.27
C ASN A 27 11.56 2.07 -7.07
N ILE A 28 11.63 2.07 -8.40
CA ILE A 28 10.50 2.44 -9.27
C ILE A 28 9.31 1.50 -9.05
N TRP A 29 9.55 0.19 -9.05
CA TRP A 29 8.49 -0.80 -8.84
C TRP A 29 7.77 -0.59 -7.50
N ILE A 30 8.50 -0.28 -6.43
CA ILE A 30 7.89 -0.11 -5.10
C ILE A 30 7.14 1.22 -4.99
N PHE A 31 7.75 2.34 -5.41
CA PHE A 31 7.14 3.65 -5.21
C PHE A 31 6.09 4.02 -6.26
N VAL A 32 6.28 3.58 -7.51
CA VAL A 32 5.41 3.96 -8.64
C VAL A 32 4.33 2.92 -8.91
N ILE A 33 4.54 1.65 -8.53
CA ILE A 33 3.56 0.59 -8.81
C ILE A 33 2.96 0.05 -7.52
N LEU A 34 3.76 -0.49 -6.61
CA LEU A 34 3.27 -1.14 -5.40
C LEU A 34 2.52 -0.15 -4.48
N HIS A 35 3.10 1.03 -4.24
CA HIS A 35 2.50 2.05 -3.38
C HIS A 35 1.12 2.52 -3.88
N PRO A 36 0.96 3.02 -5.12
CA PRO A 36 -0.36 3.43 -5.60
C PRO A 36 -1.34 2.27 -5.71
N LEU A 37 -0.89 1.06 -6.03
CA LEU A 37 -1.75 -0.12 -6.03
C LEU A 37 -2.30 -0.41 -4.62
N LEU A 38 -1.45 -0.39 -3.60
CA LEU A 38 -1.86 -0.56 -2.21
C LEU A 38 -2.85 0.54 -1.78
N THR A 39 -2.56 1.80 -2.10
CA THR A 39 -3.46 2.92 -1.85
C THR A 39 -4.80 2.74 -2.54
N LEU A 40 -4.83 2.29 -3.79
CA LEU A 40 -6.06 2.05 -4.55
C LEU A 40 -6.89 0.92 -3.94
N VAL A 41 -6.25 -0.19 -3.54
CA VAL A 41 -6.93 -1.31 -2.88
C VAL A 41 -7.57 -0.86 -1.56
N LEU A 42 -6.81 -0.14 -0.73
CA LEU A 42 -7.32 0.43 0.52
C LEU A 42 -8.46 1.41 0.25
N PHE A 43 -8.34 2.27 -0.76
CA PHE A 43 -9.38 3.23 -1.14
C PHE A 43 -10.68 2.53 -1.55
N VAL A 44 -10.59 1.51 -2.41
CA VAL A 44 -11.76 0.71 -2.82
C VAL A 44 -12.39 -0.01 -1.63
N MET A 45 -11.58 -0.58 -0.73
CA MET A 45 -12.06 -1.23 0.49
C MET A 45 -12.82 -0.24 1.38
N VAL A 46 -12.24 0.94 1.63
CA VAL A 46 -12.89 2.01 2.42
C VAL A 46 -14.21 2.44 1.78
N MET A 47 -14.26 2.64 0.46
CA MET A 47 -15.50 2.99 -0.22
C MET A 47 -16.59 1.92 -0.05
N ARG A 48 -16.23 0.64 -0.19
CA ARG A 48 -17.15 -0.49 0.02
C ARG A 48 -17.66 -0.56 1.45
N LEU A 49 -16.78 -0.41 2.43
CA LEU A 49 -17.15 -0.40 3.85
C LEU A 49 -18.04 0.79 4.20
N LYS A 50 -17.76 1.99 3.67
CA LYS A 50 -18.61 3.18 3.87
C LYS A 50 -20.01 2.98 3.30
N LYS A 51 -20.15 2.33 2.14
CA LYS A 51 -21.47 2.01 1.57
C LYS A 51 -22.25 1.06 2.48
N LYS A 52 -21.64 -0.06 2.87
CA LYS A 52 -22.26 -1.03 3.79
C LYS A 52 -22.66 -0.40 5.12
N ASN A 53 -21.78 0.40 5.74
CA ASN A 53 -22.09 1.08 6.99
C ASN A 53 -23.28 2.04 6.90
N ARG A 54 -23.51 2.69 5.76
CA ARG A 54 -24.71 3.54 5.57
C ARG A 54 -25.98 2.70 5.48
N GLU A 55 -25.93 1.59 4.76
CA GLU A 55 -27.06 0.65 4.64
C GLU A 55 -27.41 0.03 6.00
N LEU A 56 -26.42 -0.42 6.78
CA LEU A 56 -26.63 -0.94 8.13
C LEU A 56 -27.22 0.11 9.07
N LYS A 57 -26.72 1.36 9.03
CA LYS A 57 -27.28 2.46 9.84
C LYS A 57 -28.73 2.75 9.47
N ALA A 58 -29.07 2.74 8.19
CA ALA A 58 -30.45 2.95 7.74
C ALA A 58 -31.40 1.87 8.27
N GLN A 59 -30.98 0.60 8.24
CA GLN A 59 -31.78 -0.52 8.78
C GLN A 59 -31.97 -0.41 10.30
N LEU A 60 -30.93 -0.02 11.03
CA LEU A 60 -30.99 0.13 12.49
C LEU A 60 -31.89 1.31 12.92
N SER A 61 -31.97 2.38 12.13
CA SER A 61 -32.86 3.52 12.40
C SER A 61 -34.32 3.28 12.02
N SER A 62 -34.62 2.20 11.29
CA SER A 62 -35.98 1.82 10.87
C SER A 62 -36.60 0.67 11.67
N GLY A 63 -35.87 0.11 12.64
CA GLY A 63 -36.30 -1.00 13.50
C GLY A 63 -36.57 -0.60 14.94
#